data_AF-A0A067NWE3-F1
#
_entry.id   AF-A0A067NWE3-F1
#
_cell.length_a   1.000
_cell.length_b   1.000
_cell.length_c   1.000
_cell.angle_alpha   90.00
_cell.angle_beta   90.00
_cell.angle_gamma   90.00
#
_symmetry.space_group_name_H-M   'P 1'
#
loop_
_entity.id
_entity.type
_entity.pdbx_description
1 polymer ?
#
loop_
_entity_poly.entity_id
_entity_poly.type
_entity_poly.pdbx_seq_one_letter_code
_entity_poly.pdbx_strand_id
1 'polypeptide(L)'
;MQAEESVPESLAPNVDCDVKLLHPAFSSPDADVILGTDGAMFRVHSYTLRTTSGWFRSMFSLPQTTPSANSNAPATTQNEIIYMEEDAKTLELVLRIICGLPVPQVDSYDMIDALLFAAEKYDIPAVMSIVRIMVMTPTLLSEPFRLYIVACRFGWDHEAKLASTQTLSYNLLDKEMRPLLQRLSANALLDLLELHRTRREGLRQRLNEPPFVAGGTASCSSCNGLIDYHTWRELKYKIILEMDARPLGDTVLENGLQSWPEAHACWSAKCPNKDCDRFLYDKAETIRVISDCIKSLPKSI
;
A
#
# COMPACT_ATOMS: atom_id res chain seq x y z
N MET A 1 59.06 42.50 -45.13
CA MET A 1 58.80 41.09 -45.48
C MET A 1 58.48 40.38 -44.18
N GLN A 2 57.25 39.90 -44.08
CA GLN A 2 56.65 39.25 -42.92
C GLN A 2 57.40 37.96 -42.56
N ALA A 3 57.48 37.65 -41.27
CA ALA A 3 57.57 36.28 -40.79
C ALA A 3 56.41 36.12 -39.80
N GLU A 4 55.41 35.36 -40.22
CA GLU A 4 54.24 34.96 -39.45
C GLU A 4 54.68 34.06 -38.30
N GLU A 5 54.36 34.46 -37.07
CA GLU A 5 54.49 33.61 -35.89
C GLU A 5 53.13 32.95 -35.65
N SER A 6 53.04 31.67 -36.01
CA SER A 6 51.87 30.82 -35.86
C SER A 6 51.53 30.62 -34.39
N VAL A 7 50.39 31.19 -33.97
CA VAL A 7 49.78 30.94 -32.67
C VAL A 7 49.28 29.49 -32.61
N PRO A 8 49.64 28.69 -31.58
CA PRO A 8 49.12 27.34 -31.45
C PRO A 8 47.65 27.39 -31.06
N GLU A 9 46.83 26.72 -31.86
CA GLU A 9 45.41 26.46 -31.63
C GLU A 9 45.24 25.77 -30.27
N SER A 10 44.76 26.52 -29.28
CA SER A 10 44.52 26.02 -27.94
C SER A 10 43.30 25.09 -27.94
N LEU A 11 43.56 23.79 -27.87
CA LEU A 11 42.57 22.76 -27.58
C LEU A 11 41.83 23.13 -26.29
N ALA A 12 40.54 23.46 -26.41
CA ALA A 12 39.65 23.58 -25.27
C ALA A 12 39.58 22.23 -24.52
N PRO A 13 39.58 22.22 -23.18
CA PRO A 13 39.37 21.00 -22.43
C PRO A 13 37.90 20.60 -22.58
N ASN A 14 37.63 19.59 -23.42
CA ASN A 14 36.36 18.87 -23.36
C ASN A 14 36.20 18.31 -21.95
N VAL A 15 35.15 18.72 -21.25
CA VAL A 15 34.65 17.96 -20.10
C VAL A 15 34.09 16.67 -20.69
N ASP A 16 34.96 15.66 -20.77
CA ASP A 16 34.62 14.33 -21.23
C ASP A 16 33.69 13.74 -20.15
N CYS A 17 32.39 13.96 -20.28
CA CYS A 17 31.39 13.15 -19.59
C CYS A 17 31.73 11.72 -19.98
N ASP A 18 32.18 10.90 -19.03
CA ASP A 18 32.56 9.52 -19.30
C ASP A 18 31.34 8.82 -19.91
N VAL A 19 31.34 8.69 -21.25
CA VAL A 19 30.18 8.30 -22.07
C VAL A 19 29.64 6.94 -21.62
N LYS A 20 30.48 6.16 -20.93
CA LYS A 20 30.14 4.87 -20.34
C LYS A 20 29.11 4.93 -19.21
N LEU A 21 28.98 6.06 -18.52
CA LEU A 21 28.01 6.24 -17.43
C LEU A 21 26.67 6.78 -17.92
N LEU A 22 26.58 7.21 -19.18
CA LEU A 22 25.38 7.82 -19.74
C LEU A 22 24.30 6.76 -20.00
N HIS A 23 23.13 6.95 -19.42
CA HIS A 23 22.03 6.01 -19.57
C HIS A 23 21.52 6.01 -21.03
N PRO A 24 21.32 4.84 -21.67
CA PRO A 24 21.03 4.74 -23.11
C PRO A 24 19.72 5.41 -23.53
N ALA A 25 18.72 5.48 -22.63
CA ALA A 25 17.47 6.19 -22.90
C ALA A 25 17.57 7.73 -22.73
N PHE A 26 18.66 8.22 -22.13
CA PHE A 26 18.87 9.62 -21.76
C PHE A 26 20.26 10.08 -22.22
N SER A 27 20.55 9.86 -23.50
CA SER A 27 21.85 10.17 -24.11
C SER A 27 21.77 11.14 -25.30
N SER A 28 20.66 11.88 -25.44
CA SER A 28 20.47 12.80 -26.56
C SER A 28 21.49 13.95 -26.50
N PRO A 29 22.24 14.23 -27.59
CA PRO A 29 23.19 15.34 -27.62
C PRO A 29 22.49 16.70 -27.55
N ASP A 30 21.21 16.79 -27.94
CA ASP A 30 20.43 18.02 -27.96
C ASP A 30 19.94 18.44 -26.56
N ALA A 31 20.06 17.55 -25.57
CA ALA A 31 19.71 17.86 -24.19
C ALA A 31 20.83 18.66 -23.50
N ASP A 32 20.42 19.62 -22.67
CA ASP A 32 21.23 20.71 -22.12
C ASP A 32 21.48 20.59 -20.61
N VAL A 33 20.91 19.57 -19.95
CA VAL A 33 21.13 19.28 -18.53
C VAL A 33 21.60 17.85 -18.35
N ILE A 34 22.55 17.64 -17.44
CA ILE A 34 23.03 16.31 -17.04
C ILE A 34 22.73 16.14 -15.56
N LEU A 35 21.89 15.15 -15.24
CA LEU A 35 21.64 14.71 -13.87
C LEU A 35 22.54 13.51 -13.58
N GLY A 36 23.25 13.52 -12.44
CA GLY A 36 24.15 12.45 -12.03
C GLY A 36 23.67 11.73 -10.77
N THR A 37 23.90 10.43 -10.71
CA THR A 37 23.76 9.60 -9.50
C THR A 37 25.03 8.80 -9.28
N ASP A 38 25.08 8.02 -8.19
CA ASP A 38 26.15 7.04 -7.97
C ASP A 38 26.08 5.93 -9.05
N GLY A 39 26.83 6.12 -10.14
CA GLY A 39 27.01 5.13 -11.20
C GLY A 39 26.17 5.31 -12.46
N ALA A 40 25.40 6.39 -12.60
CA ALA A 40 24.69 6.70 -13.84
C ALA A 40 24.56 8.21 -14.09
N MET A 41 24.51 8.60 -15.35
CA MET A 41 24.25 9.96 -15.80
C MET A 41 23.05 9.96 -16.74
N PHE A 42 22.23 11.00 -16.64
CA PHE A 42 21.00 11.17 -17.40
C PHE A 42 21.02 12.53 -18.07
N ARG A 43 21.14 12.55 -19.40
CA ARG A 43 21.10 13.78 -20.18
C ARG A 43 19.67 14.06 -20.63
N VAL A 44 19.11 15.16 -20.13
CA VAL A 44 17.70 15.53 -20.24
C VAL A 44 17.53 17.00 -20.60
N HIS A 45 16.40 17.35 -21.22
CA HIS A 45 16.12 18.74 -21.57
C HIS A 45 15.68 19.54 -20.34
N SER A 46 16.29 20.71 -20.12
CA SER A 46 15.89 21.67 -19.09
C SER A 46 14.41 22.06 -19.21
N TYR A 47 13.89 22.12 -20.45
CA TYR A 47 12.49 22.38 -20.73
C TYR A 47 11.57 21.35 -20.07
N THR A 48 11.87 20.05 -20.21
CA THR A 48 11.07 18.98 -19.59
C THR A 48 11.11 19.13 -18.07
N LEU A 49 12.31 19.19 -17.48
CA LEU A 49 12.47 19.35 -16.04
C LEU A 49 11.71 20.58 -15.49
N ARG A 50 11.86 21.75 -16.12
CA ARG A 50 11.19 23.00 -15.70
C ARG A 50 9.67 22.95 -15.81
N THR A 51 9.15 22.26 -16.83
CA THR A 51 7.70 22.19 -17.06
C THR A 51 7.03 21.15 -16.18
N THR A 52 7.70 20.06 -15.84
CA THR A 52 7.14 18.95 -15.06
C THR A 52 7.48 18.97 -13.57
N SER A 53 8.48 19.74 -13.14
CA SER A 53 8.91 19.85 -11.74
C SER A 53 8.90 21.31 -11.27
N GLY A 54 8.22 21.58 -10.15
CA GLY A 54 8.27 22.88 -9.49
C GLY A 54 9.63 23.18 -8.86
N TRP A 55 10.32 22.15 -8.36
CA TRP A 55 11.67 22.27 -7.83
C TRP A 55 12.68 22.72 -8.89
N PHE A 56 12.75 22.01 -10.03
CA PHE A 56 13.67 22.35 -11.12
C PHE A 56 13.30 23.72 -11.74
N ARG A 57 12.01 24.04 -11.83
CA ARG A 57 11.57 25.37 -12.27
C ARG A 57 12.14 26.48 -11.40
N SER A 58 12.09 26.28 -10.09
CA SER A 58 12.63 27.24 -9.13
C SER A 58 14.15 27.30 -9.23
N MET A 59 14.83 26.15 -9.24
CA MET A 59 16.28 26.04 -9.38
C MET A 59 16.80 26.80 -10.61
N PHE A 60 16.22 26.57 -11.79
CA PHE A 60 16.64 27.23 -13.03
C PHE A 60 16.27 28.72 -13.12
N SER A 61 15.43 29.23 -12.22
CA SER A 61 15.08 30.66 -12.16
C SER A 61 16.05 31.48 -11.31
N LEU A 62 16.86 30.84 -10.47
CA LEU A 62 17.79 31.52 -9.59
C LEU A 62 18.97 32.11 -10.40
N PRO A 63 19.47 33.30 -10.03
CA PRO A 63 20.70 33.82 -10.62
C PRO A 63 21.84 32.84 -10.34
N GLN A 64 22.46 32.29 -11.38
CA GLN A 64 23.67 31.50 -11.19
C GLN A 64 24.79 32.44 -10.73
N THR A 65 25.20 32.33 -9.47
CA THR A 65 26.42 32.98 -8.99
C THR A 65 27.61 32.26 -9.59
N THR A 66 28.00 32.66 -10.80
CA THR A 66 29.28 32.26 -11.37
C THR A 66 30.39 32.87 -10.50
N PRO A 67 31.21 32.08 -9.79
CA PRO A 67 32.41 32.61 -9.18
C PRO A 67 33.47 32.72 -10.28
N SER A 68 33.43 33.80 -11.07
CA SER A 68 34.57 34.36 -11.83
C SER A 68 34.13 35.59 -12.64
N ALA A 69 34.11 36.74 -11.98
CA ALA A 69 34.46 37.98 -12.66
C ALA A 69 35.99 37.94 -12.87
N ASN A 70 36.45 37.34 -13.97
CA ASN A 70 37.76 37.57 -14.63
C ASN A 70 38.06 36.48 -15.67
N SER A 71 37.30 36.43 -16.76
CA SER A 71 37.77 35.79 -18.00
C SER A 71 36.88 36.20 -19.17
N ASN A 72 37.50 36.82 -20.18
CA ASN A 72 36.91 37.12 -21.48
C ASN A 72 36.73 35.83 -22.31
N ALA A 73 35.94 34.88 -21.80
CA ALA A 73 35.52 33.69 -22.53
C ALA A 73 34.06 33.87 -22.97
N PRO A 74 33.69 33.46 -24.20
CA PRO A 74 32.29 33.46 -24.62
C PRO A 74 31.48 32.58 -23.66
N ALA A 75 30.24 32.96 -23.39
CA ALA A 75 29.30 32.23 -22.54
C ALA A 75 28.90 30.89 -23.18
N THR A 76 29.83 29.93 -23.22
CA THR A 76 29.50 28.52 -23.41
C THR A 76 28.88 28.05 -22.11
N THR A 77 27.58 27.75 -22.16
CA THR A 77 26.82 26.99 -21.18
C THR A 77 27.63 25.78 -20.71
N GLN A 78 28.33 25.94 -19.60
CA GLN A 78 29.12 24.86 -19.02
C GLN A 78 28.10 23.90 -18.42
N ASN A 79 27.96 22.71 -19.02
CA ASN A 79 27.06 21.63 -18.58
C ASN A 79 27.48 21.17 -17.17
N GLU A 80 27.05 21.91 -16.14
CA GLU A 80 27.23 21.51 -14.75
C GLU A 80 26.38 20.27 -14.48
N ILE A 81 27.04 19.21 -13.99
CA ILE A 81 26.34 17.98 -13.60
C ILE A 81 25.61 18.26 -12.29
N ILE A 82 24.29 18.09 -12.31
CA ILE A 82 23.44 18.21 -11.11
C ILE A 82 23.37 16.83 -10.45
N TYR A 83 24.04 16.66 -9.33
CA TYR A 83 23.98 15.40 -8.57
C TYR A 83 22.66 15.28 -7.80
N MET A 84 22.05 14.11 -7.93
CA MET A 84 20.78 13.74 -7.31
C MET A 84 21.03 12.78 -6.14
N GLU A 85 20.14 12.77 -5.14
CA GLU A 85 20.33 11.91 -3.95
C GLU A 85 19.72 10.52 -4.14
N GLU A 86 18.83 10.38 -5.12
CA GLU A 86 18.12 9.16 -5.46
C GLU A 86 19.07 8.21 -6.19
N ASP A 87 18.84 6.92 -5.99
CA ASP A 87 19.55 5.91 -6.76
C ASP A 87 19.18 5.99 -8.25
N ALA A 88 20.07 5.44 -9.09
CA ALA A 88 19.92 5.47 -10.55
C ALA A 88 18.58 4.90 -11.03
N LYS A 89 18.04 3.87 -10.37
CA LYS A 89 16.79 3.22 -10.78
C LYS A 89 15.57 4.09 -10.46
N THR A 90 15.55 4.69 -9.27
CA THR A 90 14.50 5.63 -8.88
C THR A 90 14.49 6.84 -9.80
N LEU A 91 15.66 7.43 -10.07
CA LEU A 91 15.76 8.57 -10.98
C LEU A 91 15.38 8.20 -12.41
N GLU A 92 15.81 7.03 -12.92
CA GLU A 92 15.42 6.55 -14.25
C GLU A 92 13.90 6.47 -14.40
N LEU A 93 13.19 5.90 -13.42
CA LEU A 93 11.74 5.77 -13.44
C LEU A 93 11.05 7.14 -13.43
N VAL A 94 11.50 8.07 -12.57
CA VAL A 94 11.00 9.46 -12.55
C VAL A 94 11.17 10.12 -13.92
N LEU A 95 12.38 10.02 -14.50
CA LEU A 95 12.70 10.63 -15.78
C LEU A 95 11.89 10.02 -16.92
N ARG A 96 11.69 8.70 -16.93
CA ARG A 96 10.86 8.04 -17.95
C ARG A 96 9.42 8.53 -17.91
N ILE A 97 8.86 8.72 -16.71
CA ILE A 97 7.50 9.24 -16.54
C ILE A 97 7.38 10.66 -17.11
N ILE A 98 8.28 11.58 -16.72
CA ILE A 98 8.17 12.99 -17.14
C ILE A 98 8.57 13.22 -18.60
N CYS A 99 9.38 12.34 -19.18
CA CYS A 99 9.76 12.39 -20.60
C CYS A 99 8.79 11.60 -21.51
N GLY A 100 7.75 10.97 -20.96
CA GLY A 100 6.79 10.20 -21.76
C GLY A 100 7.37 8.94 -22.40
N LEU A 101 8.37 8.33 -21.76
CA LEU A 101 9.01 7.10 -22.22
C LEU A 101 8.33 5.86 -21.63
N PRO A 102 8.49 4.68 -22.24
CA PRO A 102 8.02 3.43 -21.66
C PRO A 102 8.59 3.23 -20.24
N VAL A 103 7.70 3.04 -19.28
CA VAL A 103 8.06 2.83 -17.87
C VAL A 103 8.16 1.32 -17.59
N PRO A 104 9.31 0.82 -17.11
CA PRO A 104 9.44 -0.56 -16.65
C PRO A 104 8.40 -0.91 -15.59
N GLN A 105 8.12 -2.20 -15.44
CA GLN A 105 7.22 -2.67 -14.40
C GLN A 105 7.75 -2.31 -13.01
N VAL A 106 6.88 -1.74 -12.18
CA VAL A 106 7.11 -1.50 -10.75
C VAL A 106 6.30 -2.54 -9.99
N ASP A 107 6.98 -3.37 -9.21
CA ASP A 107 6.41 -4.59 -8.61
C ASP A 107 6.62 -4.68 -7.09
N SER A 108 7.21 -3.66 -6.47
CA SER A 108 7.41 -3.62 -5.02
C SER A 108 7.05 -2.26 -4.43
N TYR A 109 6.56 -2.28 -3.19
CA TYR A 109 6.27 -1.06 -2.45
C TYR A 109 7.52 -0.26 -2.09
N ASP A 110 8.70 -0.88 -2.02
CA ASP A 110 9.93 -0.14 -1.74
C ASP A 110 10.27 0.81 -2.91
N MET A 111 10.00 0.39 -4.16
CA MET A 111 10.11 1.28 -5.32
C MET A 111 9.01 2.34 -5.34
N ILE A 112 7.78 1.99 -4.94
CA ILE A 112 6.67 2.94 -4.82
C ILE A 112 7.01 4.03 -3.79
N ASP A 113 7.51 3.65 -2.61
CA ASP A 113 7.91 4.58 -1.55
C ASP A 113 9.03 5.51 -2.04
N ALA A 114 10.03 4.99 -2.76
CA ALA A 114 11.12 5.78 -3.35
C ALA A 114 10.61 6.78 -4.41
N LEU A 115 9.71 6.34 -5.30
CA LEU A 115 9.09 7.20 -6.31
C LEU A 115 8.26 8.31 -5.70
N LEU A 116 7.45 8.00 -4.67
CA LEU A 116 6.62 8.99 -3.99
C LEU A 116 7.48 10.00 -3.24
N PHE A 117 8.55 9.55 -2.59
CA PHE A 117 9.51 10.44 -1.93
C PHE A 117 10.16 11.39 -2.93
N ALA A 118 10.65 10.88 -4.06
CA ALA A 118 11.24 11.71 -5.12
C ALA A 118 10.21 12.68 -5.72
N ALA A 119 8.97 12.23 -5.92
CA ALA A 119 7.90 13.05 -6.48
C ALA A 119 7.51 14.22 -5.56
N GLU A 120 7.44 14.00 -4.24
CA GLU A 120 7.23 15.08 -3.26
C GLU A 120 8.44 16.02 -3.22
N LYS A 121 9.65 15.48 -3.11
CA LYS A 121 10.90 16.24 -2.98
C LYS A 121 11.13 17.17 -4.18
N TYR A 122 10.88 16.68 -5.39
CA TYR A 122 11.07 17.45 -6.61
C TYR A 122 9.80 18.12 -7.12
N ASP A 123 8.70 18.06 -6.38
CA ASP A 123 7.40 18.61 -6.79
C ASP A 123 7.01 18.19 -8.21
N ILE A 124 6.83 16.88 -8.42
CA ILE A 124 6.51 16.25 -9.72
C ILE A 124 5.13 15.56 -9.64
N PRO A 125 4.01 16.29 -9.86
CA PRO A 125 2.66 15.73 -9.75
C PRO A 125 2.36 14.58 -10.73
N ALA A 126 3.04 14.55 -11.88
CA ALA A 126 2.87 13.49 -12.87
C ALA A 126 3.27 12.11 -12.31
N VAL A 127 4.36 12.04 -11.54
CA VAL A 127 4.82 10.80 -10.91
C VAL A 127 3.81 10.34 -9.86
N MET A 128 3.27 11.23 -9.05
CA MET A 128 2.21 10.91 -8.08
C MET A 128 0.98 10.26 -8.75
N SER A 129 0.56 10.84 -9.88
CA SER A 129 -0.61 10.35 -10.62
C SER A 129 -0.37 8.97 -11.22
N ILE A 130 0.82 8.73 -11.77
CA ILE A 130 1.20 7.43 -12.35
C ILE A 130 1.36 6.37 -11.24
N VAL A 131 1.99 6.70 -10.12
CA VAL A 131 2.15 5.78 -8.99
C VAL A 131 0.79 5.35 -8.44
N ARG A 132 -0.17 6.28 -8.32
CA ARG A 132 -1.56 5.94 -7.90
C ARG A 132 -2.21 4.90 -8.81
N ILE A 133 -1.92 4.91 -10.11
CA ILE A 133 -2.38 3.87 -11.04
C ILE A 133 -1.59 2.58 -10.83
N MET A 134 -0.28 2.65 -10.66
CA MET A 134 0.60 1.48 -10.47
C MET A 134 0.22 0.66 -9.23
N VAL A 135 -0.12 1.30 -8.11
CA VAL A 135 -0.50 0.59 -6.88
C VAL A 135 -1.77 -0.25 -7.00
N MET A 136 -2.52 -0.09 -8.10
CA MET A 136 -3.72 -0.86 -8.43
C MET A 136 -3.42 -2.08 -9.33
N THR A 137 -2.14 -2.34 -9.63
CA THR A 137 -1.73 -3.55 -10.37
C THR A 137 -1.86 -4.81 -9.49
N PRO A 138 -2.10 -5.99 -10.07
CA PRO A 138 -2.31 -7.22 -9.30
C PRO A 138 -1.19 -7.54 -8.30
N THR A 139 0.07 -7.28 -8.68
CA THR A 139 1.22 -7.52 -7.80
C THR A 139 1.15 -6.67 -6.54
N LEU A 140 0.88 -5.37 -6.66
CA LEU A 140 0.83 -4.46 -5.52
C LEU A 140 -0.47 -4.61 -4.71
N LEU A 141 -1.58 -4.97 -5.36
CA LEU A 141 -2.83 -5.32 -4.66
C LEU A 141 -2.69 -6.53 -3.72
N SER A 142 -1.64 -7.35 -3.87
CA SER A 142 -1.36 -8.47 -2.96
C SER A 142 -0.82 -8.04 -1.59
N GLU A 143 -0.42 -6.77 -1.43
CA GLU A 143 0.03 -6.19 -0.15
C GLU A 143 -0.93 -5.09 0.35
N PRO A 144 -2.16 -5.45 0.77
CA PRO A 144 -3.23 -4.49 1.08
C PRO A 144 -2.88 -3.52 2.22
N PHE A 145 -2.06 -3.95 3.19
CA PHE A 145 -1.62 -3.04 4.26
C PHE A 145 -0.73 -1.92 3.73
N ARG A 146 0.21 -2.24 2.83
CA ARG A 146 1.07 -1.22 2.25
C ARG A 146 0.27 -0.29 1.34
N LEU A 147 -0.69 -0.82 0.59
CA LEU A 147 -1.64 0.01 -0.16
C LEU A 147 -2.41 0.97 0.74
N TYR A 148 -2.99 0.45 1.83
CA TYR A 148 -3.76 1.24 2.78
C TYR A 148 -2.90 2.37 3.38
N ILE A 149 -1.67 2.07 3.79
CA ILE A 149 -0.72 3.06 4.34
C ILE A 149 -0.46 4.19 3.33
N VAL A 150 -0.08 3.82 2.10
CA VAL A 150 0.22 4.81 1.05
C VAL A 150 -1.02 5.62 0.71
N ALA A 151 -2.16 4.97 0.52
CA ALA A 151 -3.40 5.63 0.16
C ALA A 151 -3.87 6.63 1.24
N CYS A 152 -3.78 6.26 2.52
CA CYS A 152 -4.09 7.19 3.61
C CYS A 152 -3.12 8.36 3.70
N ARG A 153 -1.81 8.14 3.48
CA ARG A 153 -0.81 9.22 3.49
C ARG A 153 -1.11 10.28 2.44
N PHE A 154 -1.57 9.86 1.27
CA PHE A 154 -1.79 10.73 0.12
C PHE A 154 -3.26 11.11 -0.15
N GLY A 155 -4.18 10.75 0.75
CA GLY A 155 -5.61 11.07 0.60
C GLY A 155 -6.26 10.38 -0.61
N TRP A 156 -5.81 9.17 -0.96
CA TRP A 156 -6.37 8.37 -2.04
C TRP A 156 -7.53 7.53 -1.52
N ASP A 157 -8.65 8.19 -1.25
CA ASP A 157 -9.78 7.61 -0.51
C ASP A 157 -10.35 6.33 -1.16
N HIS A 158 -10.41 6.29 -2.50
CA HIS A 158 -10.91 5.12 -3.22
C HIS A 158 -10.01 3.89 -3.03
N GLU A 159 -8.69 4.09 -3.12
CA GLU A 159 -7.67 3.07 -2.95
C GLU A 159 -7.59 2.63 -1.48
N ALA A 160 -7.66 3.57 -0.54
CA ALA A 160 -7.71 3.28 0.89
C ALA A 160 -8.94 2.44 1.25
N LYS A 161 -10.10 2.78 0.69
CA LYS A 161 -11.33 2.02 0.87
C LYS A 161 -11.20 0.59 0.37
N LEU A 162 -10.69 0.39 -0.85
CA LEU A 162 -10.46 -0.94 -1.42
C LEU A 162 -9.50 -1.77 -0.56
N ALA A 163 -8.38 -1.16 -0.15
CA ALA A 163 -7.37 -1.81 0.67
C ALA A 163 -7.91 -2.22 2.03
N SER A 164 -8.71 -1.35 2.67
CA SER A 164 -9.32 -1.62 3.99
C SER A 164 -10.25 -2.83 4.00
N THR A 165 -10.82 -3.22 2.86
CA THR A 165 -11.59 -4.48 2.77
C THR A 165 -10.68 -5.69 2.86
N GLN A 166 -9.51 -5.62 2.24
CA GLN A 166 -8.57 -6.73 2.17
C GLN A 166 -7.77 -6.86 3.48
N THR A 167 -7.62 -5.79 4.27
CA THR A 167 -6.97 -5.88 5.60
C THR A 167 -7.76 -6.75 6.59
N LEU A 168 -9.05 -7.00 6.35
CA LEU A 168 -9.89 -7.88 7.17
C LEU A 168 -9.39 -9.34 7.24
N SER A 169 -8.53 -9.74 6.30
CA SER A 169 -7.89 -11.07 6.32
C SER A 169 -6.70 -11.16 7.29
N TYR A 170 -6.36 -10.09 8.00
CA TYR A 170 -5.16 -10.02 8.83
C TYR A 170 -5.50 -9.79 10.30
N ASN A 171 -4.64 -10.34 11.16
CA ASN A 171 -4.64 -10.07 12.58
C ASN A 171 -3.78 -8.83 12.88
N LEU A 172 -4.43 -7.72 13.22
CA LEU A 172 -3.74 -6.47 13.56
C LEU A 172 -2.84 -6.60 14.81
N LEU A 173 -3.07 -7.60 15.66
CA LEU A 173 -2.30 -7.83 16.87
C LEU A 173 -1.07 -8.71 16.66
N ASP A 174 -0.87 -9.23 15.44
CA ASP A 174 0.34 -9.99 15.12
C ASP A 174 1.58 -9.09 15.19
N LYS A 175 2.67 -9.64 15.74
CA LYS A 175 3.93 -8.89 15.92
C LYS A 175 4.49 -8.37 14.60
N GLU A 176 4.26 -9.11 13.51
CA GLU A 176 4.70 -8.76 12.16
C GLU A 176 3.96 -7.55 11.58
N MET A 177 2.73 -7.27 12.05
CA MET A 177 1.97 -6.10 11.60
C MET A 177 2.44 -4.81 12.26
N ARG A 178 3.14 -4.90 13.41
CA ARG A 178 3.51 -3.72 14.20
C ARG A 178 4.31 -2.66 13.42
N PRO A 179 5.34 -3.01 12.63
CA PRO A 179 6.08 -2.02 11.84
C PRO A 179 5.20 -1.33 10.79
N LEU A 180 4.25 -2.05 10.19
CA LEU A 180 3.31 -1.49 9.21
C LEU A 180 2.32 -0.55 9.88
N LEU A 181 1.74 -0.95 11.02
CA LEU A 181 0.81 -0.11 11.78
C LEU A 181 1.45 1.19 12.28
N GLN A 182 2.75 1.17 12.61
CA GLN A 182 3.49 2.36 13.02
C GLN A 182 3.68 3.40 11.89
N ARG A 183 3.50 3.00 10.62
CA ARG A 183 3.56 3.91 9.47
C ARG A 183 2.24 4.66 9.25
N LEU A 184 1.15 4.23 9.89
CA LEU A 184 -0.15 4.89 9.77
C LEU A 184 -0.23 6.15 10.63
N SER A 185 -1.01 7.12 10.18
CA SER A 185 -1.47 8.20 11.05
C SER A 185 -2.39 7.63 12.14
N ALA A 186 -2.51 8.34 13.26
CA ALA A 186 -3.41 7.93 14.35
C ALA A 186 -4.85 7.75 13.86
N ASN A 187 -5.34 8.63 12.98
CA ASN A 187 -6.70 8.55 12.44
C ASN A 187 -6.88 7.30 11.57
N ALA A 188 -5.99 7.05 10.62
CA ALA A 188 -6.08 5.87 9.75
C ALA A 188 -5.98 4.56 10.56
N LEU A 189 -5.17 4.53 11.61
CA LEU A 189 -5.10 3.40 12.53
C LEU A 189 -6.42 3.20 13.30
N LEU A 190 -7.03 4.28 13.79
CA LEU A 190 -8.31 4.22 14.51
C LEU A 190 -9.44 3.75 13.60
N ASP A 191 -9.52 4.25 12.37
CA ASP A 191 -10.54 3.85 11.40
C ASP A 191 -10.43 2.35 11.07
N LEU A 192 -9.20 1.85 10.90
CA LEU A 192 -8.94 0.42 10.67
C LEU A 192 -9.31 -0.45 11.88
N LEU A 193 -8.97 -0.01 13.09
CA LEU A 193 -9.36 -0.68 14.33
C LEU A 193 -10.88 -0.70 14.52
N GLU A 194 -11.56 0.40 14.18
CA GLU A 194 -13.02 0.51 14.23
C GLU A 194 -13.68 -0.45 13.25
N LEU A 195 -13.20 -0.55 12.01
CA LEU A 195 -13.69 -1.51 11.03
C LEU A 195 -13.58 -2.95 11.58
N HIS A 196 -12.40 -3.35 12.05
CA HIS A 196 -12.16 -4.70 12.59
C HIS A 196 -13.06 -4.98 13.80
N ARG A 197 -13.13 -4.04 14.75
CA ARG A 197 -13.95 -4.16 15.95
C ARG A 197 -15.43 -4.23 15.63
N THR A 198 -15.93 -3.39 14.74
CA THR A 198 -17.35 -3.30 14.37
C THR A 198 -17.82 -4.61 13.74
N ARG A 199 -16.99 -5.25 12.91
CA ARG A 199 -17.33 -6.56 12.33
C ARG A 199 -17.44 -7.65 13.39
N ARG A 200 -16.45 -7.78 14.27
CA ARG A 200 -16.49 -8.73 15.39
C ARG A 200 -17.71 -8.49 16.28
N GLU A 201 -17.95 -7.22 16.61
CA GLU A 201 -19.04 -6.82 17.51
C GLU A 201 -20.43 -7.05 16.89
N GLY A 202 -20.60 -6.75 15.60
CA GLY A 202 -21.84 -7.03 14.88
C GLY A 202 -22.16 -8.52 14.85
N LEU A 203 -21.16 -9.39 14.63
CA LEU A 203 -21.39 -10.83 14.72
C LEU A 203 -21.69 -11.26 16.17
N ARG A 204 -20.96 -10.73 17.15
CA ARG A 204 -21.20 -11.00 18.58
C ARG A 204 -22.64 -10.66 18.98
N GLN A 205 -23.14 -9.51 18.55
CA GLN A 205 -24.52 -9.10 18.79
C GLN A 205 -25.49 -10.10 18.14
N ARG A 206 -25.29 -10.43 16.86
CA ARG A 206 -26.16 -11.37 16.14
C ARG A 206 -26.22 -12.75 16.80
N LEU A 207 -25.11 -13.24 17.35
CA LEU A 207 -25.03 -14.54 18.05
C LEU A 207 -25.74 -14.56 19.41
N ASN A 208 -26.26 -13.42 19.87
CA ASN A 208 -27.11 -13.31 21.07
C ASN A 208 -28.59 -13.07 20.72
N GLU A 209 -28.94 -12.98 19.43
CA GLU A 209 -30.31 -12.77 18.96
C GLU A 209 -30.95 -14.09 18.50
N PRO A 210 -32.29 -14.21 18.55
CA PRO A 210 -32.99 -15.39 18.05
C PRO A 210 -32.52 -15.83 16.64
N PRO A 211 -32.39 -17.15 16.38
CA PRO A 211 -32.77 -18.27 17.25
C PRO A 211 -31.75 -18.61 18.36
N PHE A 212 -30.67 -17.84 18.50
CA PHE A 212 -29.63 -18.09 19.48
C PHE A 212 -30.01 -17.56 20.87
N VAL A 213 -29.34 -18.11 21.89
CA VAL A 213 -29.59 -17.75 23.29
C VAL A 213 -28.48 -16.79 23.77
N ALA A 214 -28.87 -15.60 24.23
CA ALA A 214 -27.94 -14.62 24.80
C ALA A 214 -27.31 -15.11 26.13
N GLY A 215 -28.08 -15.87 26.89
CA GLY A 215 -27.76 -16.47 28.19
C GLY A 215 -29.06 -16.83 28.95
N GLY A 216 -28.95 -17.61 30.04
CA GLY A 216 -30.08 -17.98 30.90
C GLY A 216 -30.55 -19.44 30.75
N THR A 217 -31.68 -19.79 31.37
CA THR A 217 -32.30 -21.12 31.27
C THR A 217 -33.07 -21.22 29.95
N ALA A 218 -32.64 -22.11 29.07
CA ALA A 218 -33.36 -22.45 27.85
C ALA A 218 -34.18 -23.74 28.05
N SER A 219 -35.21 -23.93 27.24
CA SER A 219 -36.01 -25.16 27.23
C SER A 219 -35.94 -25.86 25.87
N CYS A 220 -36.04 -27.19 25.90
CA CYS A 220 -36.10 -27.99 24.69
C CYS A 220 -37.39 -27.69 23.92
N SER A 221 -37.29 -27.42 22.62
CA SER A 221 -38.45 -27.14 21.76
C SER A 221 -39.45 -28.30 21.63
N SER A 222 -39.05 -29.53 21.98
CA SER A 222 -39.90 -30.72 21.89
C SER A 222 -40.56 -31.11 23.22
N CYS A 223 -39.79 -31.17 24.31
CA CYS A 223 -40.28 -31.69 25.60
C CYS A 223 -40.35 -30.62 26.71
N ASN A 224 -39.96 -29.37 26.41
CA ASN A 224 -39.89 -28.24 27.33
C ASN A 224 -39.03 -28.44 28.59
N GLY A 225 -38.21 -29.50 28.63
CA GLY A 225 -37.23 -29.72 29.67
C GLY A 225 -36.11 -28.68 29.65
N LEU A 226 -35.54 -28.38 30.81
CA LEU A 226 -34.42 -27.45 30.94
C LEU A 226 -33.19 -27.99 30.19
N ILE A 227 -32.58 -27.13 29.37
CA ILE A 227 -31.36 -27.44 28.63
C ILE A 227 -30.22 -26.52 29.07
N ASP A 228 -29.00 -27.06 29.11
CA ASP A 228 -27.78 -26.29 29.26
C ASP A 228 -27.24 -25.89 27.89
N TYR A 229 -26.86 -24.63 27.73
CA TYR A 229 -26.39 -24.05 26.48
C TYR A 229 -24.86 -23.94 26.39
N HIS A 230 -24.11 -24.64 27.25
CA HIS A 230 -22.65 -24.53 27.31
C HIS A 230 -21.95 -24.76 25.96
N THR A 231 -22.39 -25.73 25.15
CA THR A 231 -21.79 -26.01 23.83
C THR A 231 -21.96 -24.84 22.87
N TRP A 232 -23.11 -24.16 22.88
CA TRP A 232 -23.30 -22.91 22.13
C TRP A 232 -22.42 -21.78 22.67
N ARG A 233 -22.28 -21.67 24.00
CA ARG A 233 -21.43 -20.64 24.61
C ARG A 233 -19.97 -20.80 24.20
N GLU A 234 -19.47 -22.04 24.16
CA GLU A 234 -18.11 -22.37 23.72
C GLU A 234 -17.91 -22.08 22.23
N LEU A 235 -18.83 -22.53 21.37
CA LEU A 235 -18.78 -22.24 19.94
C LEU A 235 -18.83 -20.73 19.67
N LYS A 236 -19.73 -20.00 20.33
CA LYS A 236 -19.82 -18.54 20.27
C LYS A 236 -18.48 -17.89 20.63
N TYR A 237 -17.89 -18.30 21.74
CA TYR A 237 -16.59 -17.77 22.16
C TYR A 237 -15.50 -18.03 21.11
N LYS A 238 -15.45 -19.25 20.55
CA LYS A 238 -14.50 -19.60 19.50
C LYS A 238 -14.69 -18.78 18.22
N ILE A 239 -15.93 -18.55 17.80
CA ILE A 239 -16.25 -17.68 16.65
C ILE A 239 -15.75 -16.25 16.89
N ILE A 240 -15.96 -15.69 18.09
CA ILE A 240 -15.54 -14.32 18.39
C ILE A 240 -14.01 -14.20 18.43
N LEU A 241 -13.30 -15.18 18.99
CA LEU A 241 -11.84 -15.22 18.93
C LEU A 241 -11.31 -15.29 17.50
N GLU A 242 -11.97 -16.06 16.64
CA GLU A 242 -11.59 -16.12 15.22
C GLU A 242 -11.84 -14.78 14.52
N MET A 243 -12.98 -14.12 14.79
CA MET A 243 -13.27 -12.79 14.23
C MET A 243 -12.35 -11.69 14.77
N ASP A 244 -11.79 -11.85 15.97
CA ASP A 244 -10.76 -10.97 16.52
C ASP A 244 -9.47 -11.03 15.68
N ALA A 245 -9.06 -12.24 15.29
CA ALA A 245 -7.86 -12.45 14.49
C ALA A 245 -8.08 -12.22 12.99
N ARG A 246 -9.26 -12.60 12.46
CA ARG A 246 -9.57 -12.52 11.03
C ARG A 246 -11.04 -12.10 10.82
N PRO A 247 -11.33 -10.79 10.93
CA PRO A 247 -12.70 -10.29 10.84
C PRO A 247 -13.33 -10.43 9.46
N LEU A 248 -12.60 -10.86 8.43
CA LEU A 248 -13.17 -11.28 7.16
C LEU A 248 -14.27 -12.35 7.36
N GLY A 249 -14.06 -13.28 8.31
CA GLY A 249 -15.03 -14.30 8.70
C GLY A 249 -15.11 -15.49 7.75
N ASP A 250 -14.25 -15.54 6.73
CA ASP A 250 -14.10 -16.67 5.81
C ASP A 250 -13.62 -17.94 6.54
N THR A 251 -12.65 -17.84 7.44
CA THR A 251 -12.16 -18.99 8.22
C THR A 251 -13.21 -19.59 9.14
N VAL A 252 -14.12 -18.76 9.66
CA VAL A 252 -15.31 -19.22 10.41
C VAL A 252 -16.18 -20.11 9.52
N LEU A 253 -16.51 -19.64 8.30
CA LEU A 253 -17.47 -20.27 7.42
C LEU A 253 -16.92 -21.50 6.67
N GLU A 254 -15.70 -21.41 6.16
CA GLU A 254 -15.12 -22.42 5.26
C GLU A 254 -14.62 -23.63 6.03
N ASN A 255 -13.80 -23.42 7.05
CA ASN A 255 -13.18 -24.51 7.81
C ASN A 255 -13.74 -24.59 9.24
N GLY A 256 -13.88 -23.46 9.93
CA GLY A 256 -14.11 -23.41 11.37
C GLY A 256 -15.36 -24.13 11.83
N LEU A 257 -16.55 -23.72 11.37
CA LEU A 257 -17.83 -24.34 11.75
C LEU A 257 -17.95 -25.82 11.33
N GLN A 258 -17.07 -26.30 10.46
CA GLN A 258 -17.03 -27.69 10.00
C GLN A 258 -16.06 -28.54 10.82
N SER A 259 -14.91 -27.99 11.21
CA SER A 259 -13.80 -28.76 11.79
C SER A 259 -13.59 -28.53 13.28
N TRP A 260 -14.02 -27.40 13.84
CA TRP A 260 -13.73 -27.06 15.24
C TRP A 260 -14.37 -28.06 16.23
N PRO A 261 -13.66 -28.46 17.29
CA PRO A 261 -14.22 -29.31 18.34
C PRO A 261 -15.49 -28.71 18.98
N GLU A 262 -15.50 -27.40 19.20
CA GLU A 262 -16.64 -26.67 19.76
C GLU A 262 -17.85 -26.73 18.83
N ALA A 263 -17.61 -26.70 17.51
CA ALA A 263 -18.67 -26.83 16.51
C ALA A 263 -19.24 -28.26 16.52
N HIS A 264 -18.38 -29.28 16.53
CA HIS A 264 -18.82 -30.68 16.64
C HIS A 264 -19.62 -30.94 17.92
N ALA A 265 -19.15 -30.43 19.06
CA ALA A 265 -19.86 -30.53 20.33
C ALA A 265 -21.25 -29.89 20.24
N CYS A 266 -21.35 -28.70 19.64
CA CYS A 266 -22.62 -28.02 19.41
C CYS A 266 -23.57 -28.84 18.50
N TRP A 267 -23.08 -29.34 17.35
CA TRP A 267 -23.92 -30.11 16.41
C TRP A 267 -24.36 -31.47 16.96
N SER A 268 -23.59 -32.05 17.87
CA SER A 268 -23.92 -33.32 18.53
C SER A 268 -24.80 -33.16 19.78
N ALA A 269 -25.02 -31.92 20.24
CA ALA A 269 -25.73 -31.64 21.48
C ALA A 269 -27.22 -32.02 21.38
N LYS A 270 -27.66 -32.89 22.29
CA LYS A 270 -29.02 -33.40 22.40
C LYS A 270 -29.67 -32.98 23.71
N CYS A 271 -31.00 -33.06 23.76
CA CYS A 271 -31.75 -32.85 24.99
C CYS A 271 -31.27 -33.81 26.10
N PRO A 272 -31.03 -33.34 27.33
CA PRO A 272 -30.60 -34.18 28.45
C PRO A 272 -31.71 -35.10 28.97
N ASN A 273 -32.98 -34.85 28.59
CA ASN A 273 -34.09 -35.72 28.95
C ASN A 273 -33.97 -37.05 28.19
N LYS A 274 -33.90 -38.18 28.92
CA LYS A 274 -33.72 -39.53 28.37
C LYS A 274 -34.82 -39.94 27.38
N ASP A 275 -36.01 -39.37 27.53
CA ASP A 275 -37.15 -39.65 26.65
C ASP A 275 -37.21 -38.71 25.42
N CYS A 276 -36.20 -37.84 25.23
CA CYS A 276 -36.14 -36.85 24.16
C CYS A 276 -34.81 -36.92 23.39
N ASP A 277 -34.83 -37.39 22.14
CA ASP A 277 -33.63 -37.48 21.29
C ASP A 277 -33.41 -36.24 20.39
N ARG A 278 -34.01 -35.09 20.76
CA ARG A 278 -33.99 -33.89 19.93
C ARG A 278 -32.61 -33.19 20.00
N PHE A 279 -32.03 -32.90 18.83
CA PHE A 279 -30.88 -32.02 18.71
C PHE A 279 -31.24 -30.59 19.11
N LEU A 280 -30.36 -29.94 19.86
CA LEU A 280 -30.58 -28.60 20.40
C LEU A 280 -30.43 -27.51 19.34
N TYR A 281 -29.60 -27.74 18.33
CA TYR A 281 -29.23 -26.75 17.33
C TYR A 281 -29.42 -27.27 15.92
N ASP A 282 -29.98 -26.43 15.04
CA ASP A 282 -30.03 -26.69 13.61
C ASP A 282 -28.72 -26.19 12.97
N LYS A 283 -27.88 -27.13 12.53
CA LYS A 283 -26.58 -26.83 11.92
C LYS A 283 -26.73 -25.99 10.65
N ALA A 284 -27.67 -26.34 9.78
CA ALA A 284 -27.84 -25.68 8.48
C ALA A 284 -28.32 -24.24 8.67
N GLU A 285 -29.32 -24.06 9.52
CA GLU A 285 -29.86 -22.73 9.83
C GLU A 285 -28.83 -21.86 10.57
N THR A 286 -28.06 -22.44 11.51
CA THR A 286 -27.01 -21.70 12.22
C THR A 286 -25.94 -21.18 11.28
N ILE A 287 -25.42 -22.03 10.38
CA ILE A 287 -24.42 -21.63 9.38
C ILE A 287 -24.99 -20.54 8.46
N ARG A 288 -26.23 -20.69 8.01
CA ARG A 288 -26.90 -19.70 7.15
C ARG A 288 -26.97 -18.33 7.84
N VAL A 289 -27.48 -18.29 9.07
CA VAL A 289 -27.62 -17.06 9.86
C VAL A 289 -26.26 -16.38 10.09
N ILE A 290 -25.22 -17.15 10.41
CA ILE A 290 -23.86 -16.62 10.60
C ILE A 290 -23.32 -16.06 9.28
N SER A 291 -23.49 -16.79 8.17
CA SER A 291 -23.05 -16.35 6.84
C SER A 291 -23.72 -15.05 6.41
N ASP A 292 -25.05 -14.97 6.57
CA ASP A 292 -25.83 -13.80 6.21
C ASP A 292 -25.39 -12.57 7.03
N CYS A 293 -25.13 -12.77 8.33
CA CYS A 293 -24.58 -11.72 9.18
C CYS A 293 -23.20 -11.26 8.70
N ILE A 294 -22.25 -12.17 8.51
CA ILE A 294 -20.88 -11.82 8.08
C ILE A 294 -20.88 -11.02 6.75
N LYS A 295 -21.80 -11.36 5.84
CA LYS A 295 -21.98 -10.66 4.56
C LYS A 295 -22.59 -9.27 4.70
N SER A 296 -23.42 -9.04 5.73
CA SER A 296 -24.05 -7.73 6.00
C SER A 296 -23.17 -6.78 6.80
N LEU A 297 -22.11 -7.27 7.44
CA LEU A 297 -21.18 -6.44 8.21
C LEU A 297 -20.44 -5.44 7.30
N PRO A 298 -20.02 -4.27 7.83
CA PRO A 298 -19.26 -3.26 7.08
C PRO A 298 -18.01 -3.85 6.42
N LYS A 299 -17.80 -3.57 5.14
CA LYS A 299 -16.73 -4.18 4.34
C LYS A 299 -15.49 -3.32 4.19
N SER A 300 -15.61 -2.03 4.45
CA SER A 300 -14.53 -1.06 4.33
C SER A 300 -14.76 0.03 5.36
N ILE A 301 -13.75 0.87 5.54
CA ILE A 301 -13.91 2.21 6.11
C ILE A 301 -14.79 3.05 5.17
#